data_AF-A0A378W2T0-F1
#
_entry.id   AF-A0A378W2T0-F1
#
_cell.length_a   1.000
_cell.length_b   1.000
_cell.length_c   1.000
_cell.angle_alpha   90.00
_cell.angle_beta   90.00
_cell.angle_gamma   90.00
#
_symmetry.space_group_name_H-M   'P 1'
#
loop_
_entity.id
_entity.type
_entity.pdbx_description
1 polymer ?
#
loop_
_entity_poly.entity_id
_entity_poly.type
_entity_poly.pdbx_seq_one_letter_code
_entity_poly.pdbx_strand_id
1 'polypeptide(L)' 'MRDFAVWVPYGNGGKLEHKVLPPAPCSPEPNPIEKVWANIKRYLRTVLSDYARFDDALLSYFDFN' A
#
# COMPACT_ATOMS: atom_id res chain seq x y z
N MET A 1 1.47 -2.94 4.70
CA MET A 1 1.97 -1.60 5.05
C MET A 1 1.49 -1.37 6.45
N ARG A 2 2.28 -1.07 7.47
CA ARG A 2 3.72 -1.08 7.53
C ARG A 2 4.16 -2.53 7.35
N ASP A 3 4.67 -2.77 6.15
CA ASP A 3 5.64 -3.82 5.94
C ASP A 3 6.90 -3.23 6.55
N PHE A 4 7.04 -3.40 7.87
CA PHE A 4 8.33 -3.24 8.50
C PHE A 4 9.11 -4.50 8.16
N ALA A 5 9.77 -4.46 7.01
CA ALA A 5 10.79 -5.44 6.69
C ALA A 5 11.86 -5.37 7.79
N VAL A 6 11.78 -6.28 8.76
CA VAL A 6 12.88 -6.53 9.68
C VAL A 6 13.93 -7.25 8.84
N TRP A 7 14.98 -6.52 8.47
CA TRP A 7 16.16 -7.11 7.84
C TRP A 7 16.77 -8.12 8.82
N VAL A 8 16.72 -9.40 8.47
CA VAL A 8 17.50 -10.45 9.13
C VAL A 8 18.71 -10.71 8.21
N PRO A 9 19.90 -10.19 8.52
CA PRO A 9 21.02 -10.31 7.62
C PRO A 9 21.75 -11.63 7.87
N TYR A 10 21.35 -12.73 7.24
CA TYR A 10 22.26 -13.86 7.03
C TYR A 10 21.91 -14.64 5.77
N GLY A 11 22.89 -14.77 4.87
CA GLY A 11 22.93 -15.87 3.91
C GLY A 11 23.06 -15.43 2.45
N ASN A 12 24.27 -15.62 1.94
CA ASN A 12 24.71 -15.55 0.55
C ASN A 12 23.69 -16.08 -0.48
N GLY A 13 23.36 -15.29 -1.51
CA GLY A 13 22.78 -15.78 -2.77
C GLY A 13 21.30 -15.45 -3.04
N GLY A 14 21.03 -14.24 -3.53
CA GLY A 14 20.11 -13.98 -4.66
C GLY A 14 18.65 -14.46 -4.62
N LYS A 15 18.09 -14.87 -3.48
CA LYS A 15 16.67 -15.25 -3.37
C LYS A 15 16.01 -14.42 -2.28
N LEU A 16 15.10 -13.53 -2.68
CA LEU A 16 14.20 -12.84 -1.76
C LEU A 16 13.23 -13.89 -1.21
N GLU A 17 13.54 -14.50 -0.07
CA GLU A 17 12.60 -15.38 0.62
C GLU A 17 11.44 -14.52 1.15
N HIS A 18 10.33 -14.55 0.43
CA HIS A 18 9.13 -13.81 0.79
C HIS A 18 8.44 -14.52 1.96
N LYS A 19 8.68 -14.04 3.19
CA LYS A 19 7.99 -14.54 4.38
C LYS A 19 6.72 -13.71 4.62
N VAL A 20 5.57 -14.27 4.27
CA VAL A 20 4.26 -13.66 4.58
C VAL A 20 4.05 -13.67 6.09
N LEU A 21 3.93 -12.50 6.71
CA LEU A 21 3.55 -12.41 8.11
C LEU A 21 2.03 -12.61 8.26
N PRO A 22 1.57 -13.40 9.23
CA PRO A 22 0.15 -13.46 9.54
C PRO A 22 -0.31 -12.07 10.00
N PRO A 23 -1.52 -11.62 9.59
CA PRO A 23 -2.05 -10.34 10.03
C PRO A 23 -2.13 -10.31 11.56
N ALA A 24 -1.64 -9.23 12.17
CA ALA A 24 -1.77 -9.05 13.61
C ALA A 24 -3.26 -9.07 13.99
N PRO A 25 -3.67 -9.83 15.02
CA PRO A 25 -5.06 -9.82 15.48
C PRO A 25 -5.47 -8.40 15.87
N CYS A 26 -6.50 -7.86 15.20
CA CYS A 26 -7.16 -6.60 15.48
C CYS A 26 -6.28 -5.52 16.13
N SER A 27 -5.29 -5.00 15.38
CA SER A 27 -4.56 -3.80 15.79
C SER A 27 -5.53 -2.60 15.85
N PRO A 28 -5.56 -1.82 16.95
CA PRO A 28 -6.45 -0.66 17.07
C PRO A 28 -6.12 0.46 16.07
N GLU A 29 -4.86 0.55 15.64
CA GLU A 29 -4.45 1.39 14.52
C GLU A 29 -4.60 0.61 13.20
N PRO A 30 -5.23 1.20 12.17
CA PRO A 30 -5.42 0.55 10.89
C PRO A 30 -4.06 0.17 10.31
N ASN A 31 -3.97 -1.02 9.71
CA ASN A 31 -2.73 -1.35 9.05
C ASN A 31 -2.48 -0.27 7.98
N PRO A 32 -1.25 0.24 7.85
CA PRO A 32 -0.97 1.23 6.82
C PRO A 32 -1.40 0.87 5.38
N ILE A 33 -1.75 -0.40 5.01
CA ILE A 33 -2.36 -0.71 3.69
C ILE A 33 -3.77 -0.17 3.68
N GLU A 34 -4.54 -0.47 4.72
CA GLU A 34 -5.89 0.06 4.92
C GLU A 34 -5.87 1.58 4.97
N LYS A 35 -4.85 2.17 5.60
CA LYS A 35 -4.69 3.64 5.65
C LYS A 35 -4.45 4.22 4.25
N VAL A 36 -3.52 3.65 3.48
CA VAL A 36 -3.25 4.08 2.10
C VAL A 36 -4.50 3.87 1.23
N TRP A 37 -5.18 2.74 1.37
CA TRP A 37 -6.40 2.43 0.65
C TRP A 37 -7.55 3.40 0.99
N ALA A 38 -7.67 3.80 2.25
CA ALA A 38 -8.63 4.82 2.67
C ALA A 38 -8.34 6.18 2.00
N ASN A 39 -7.07 6.57 1.92
CA ASN A 39 -6.66 7.81 1.27
C ASN A 39 -6.91 7.79 -0.25
N ILE A 40 -6.52 6.70 -0.93
CA ILE A 40 -6.78 6.49 -2.37
C ILE A 40 -8.28 6.60 -2.65
N LYS A 41 -9.12 5.85 -1.91
CA LYS A 41 -10.58 5.91 -2.08
C LYS A 41 -11.15 7.30 -1.85
N ARG A 42 -10.63 8.04 -0.87
CA ARG A 42 -11.08 9.39 -0.57
C ARG A 42 -10.75 10.35 -1.71
N TYR A 43 -9.53 10.30 -2.24
CA TYR A 43 -9.11 11.10 -3.39
C TYR A 43 -9.90 10.75 -4.66
N LEU A 44 -10.05 9.47 -4.96
CA LEU A 44 -10.79 9.06 -6.15
C LEU A 44 -12.24 9.55 -6.11
N ARG A 45 -12.91 9.53 -4.94
CA ARG A 45 -14.27 10.10 -4.82
C ARG A 45 -14.37 11.56 -5.21
N THR A 46 -13.28 12.34 -5.12
CA THR A 46 -13.31 13.77 -5.46
C THR A 46 -12.96 14.04 -6.91
N VAL A 47 -12.12 13.22 -7.54
CA VAL A 47 -11.60 13.50 -8.90
C VAL A 47 -12.16 12.58 -9.98
N LEU A 48 -12.87 11.50 -9.64
CA LEU A 48 -13.25 10.46 -10.61
C LEU A 48 -14.12 10.99 -11.76
N SER A 49 -14.94 12.03 -11.54
CA SER A 49 -15.75 12.67 -12.59
C SER A 49 -14.92 13.43 -13.63
N ASP A 50 -13.69 13.82 -13.27
CA ASP A 50 -12.85 14.70 -14.07
C ASP A 50 -11.95 13.91 -15.04
N TYR A 51 -11.89 12.59 -14.85
CA TYR A 51 -11.12 11.67 -15.68
C TYR A 51 -12.04 10.80 -16.53
N ALA A 52 -11.66 10.62 -17.80
CA ALA A 52 -12.37 9.72 -18.71
C ALA A 52 -12.17 8.24 -18.36
N ARG A 53 -11.09 7.91 -17.62
CA ARG A 53 -10.72 6.55 -17.24
C ARG A 53 -10.32 6.46 -15.78
N PHE A 54 -10.65 5.34 -15.17
CA PHE A 54 -10.28 5.03 -13.79
C PHE A 54 -8.76 4.97 -13.58
N ASP A 55 -8.03 4.33 -14.51
CA ASP A 55 -6.58 4.15 -14.38
C ASP A 55 -5.83 5.49 -14.37
N ASP A 56 -6.27 6.46 -15.19
CA ASP A 56 -5.69 7.79 -15.24
C ASP A 56 -5.91 8.56 -13.92
N ALA A 57 -7.10 8.44 -13.33
CA ALA A 57 -7.40 8.99 -12.01
C ALA A 57 -6.54 8.33 -10.92
N LEU A 58 -6.34 7.01 -10.99
CA LEU A 58 -5.52 6.27 -10.03
C LEU A 58 -4.04 6.64 -10.13
N LEU A 59 -3.49 6.76 -11.35
CA LEU A 59 -2.10 7.17 -11.57
C LEU A 59 -1.85 8.58 -11.05
N SER A 60 -2.78 9.51 -11.27
CA SER A 60 -2.66 10.89 -10.77
C SER A 60 -2.45 10.97 -9.25
N TYR A 61 -3.04 10.06 -8.48
CA TYR A 61 -2.85 10.02 -7.03
C TYR A 61 -1.38 9.79 -6.64
N PHE A 62 -0.66 8.99 -7.43
CA PHE A 62 0.75 8.68 -7.20
C PHE A 62 1.70 9.71 -7.82
N ASP A 63 1.26 10.47 -8.82
CA ASP A 63 2.06 11.53 -9.44
C ASP A 63 2.14 12.79 -8.56
N PHE A 64 1.10 13.06 -7.76
CA PHE A 64 1.02 14.26 -6.89
C PHE A 64 1.43 14.02 -5.42
N ASN A 65 1.70 12.78 -4.99
CA ASN A 65 1.97 12.41 -3.60
C ASN A 65 3.21 11.54 -3.43
#